data_AF-A0A817YI57-F1
#
_entry.id   AF-A0A817YI57-F1
#
_cell.length_a   1.000
_cell.length_b   1.000
_cell.length_c   1.000
_cell.angle_alpha   90.00
_cell.angle_beta   90.00
_cell.angle_gamma   90.00
#
_symmetry.space_group_name_H-M   'P 1'
#
loop_
_entity.id
_entity.type
_entity.pdbx_description
1 polymer ?
#
loop_
_entity_poly.entity_id
_entity_poly.type
_entity_poly.pdbx_seq_one_letter_code
_entity_poly.pdbx_strand_id
1 'polypeptide(L)' 'MSEVGSRCSDDGFYADRDDCRKFHVCYGGTQSVRWCKDGMLWDE' A
#
# COMPACT_ATOMS: atom_id res chain seq x y z
N MET A 1 6.50 23.09 2.82
CA MET A 1 5.66 22.53 1.73
C MET A 1 5.07 21.24 2.24
N SER A 2 3.75 21.09 2.17
CA SER A 2 3.02 19.95 2.73
C SER A 2 3.36 18.68 1.95
N GLU A 3 4.19 17.83 2.53
CA GLU A 3 4.37 16.47 2.02
C GLU A 3 3.14 15.68 2.40
N VAL A 4 2.33 15.36 1.40
CA VAL A 4 1.21 14.43 1.46
C VAL A 4 1.78 13.07 1.86
N GLY A 5 2.01 12.87 3.16
CA GLY A 5 1.93 11.55 3.74
C GLY A 5 0.45 11.24 3.76
N SER A 6 0.00 10.33 2.90
CA SER A 6 -1.34 9.77 2.93
C SER A 6 -1.60 9.26 4.35
N ARG A 7 -2.25 10.08 5.18
CA ARG A 7 -2.66 9.74 6.53
C ARG A 7 -3.80 8.76 6.36
N CYS A 8 -3.47 7.49 6.16
CA CYS A 8 -4.48 6.46 6.19
C CYS A 8 -4.97 6.33 7.63
N SER A 9 -6.29 6.42 7.78
CA SER A 9 -6.96 6.55 9.08
C SER A 9 -6.96 5.26 9.89
N ASP A 10 -6.73 4.13 9.22
CA ASP A 10 -6.77 2.78 9.77
C ASP A 10 -5.57 1.99 9.23
N ASP A 11 -5.00 1.13 10.05
CA ASP A 11 -3.97 0.20 9.61
C ASP A 11 -4.56 -0.89 8.71
N GLY A 12 -3.93 -1.10 7.56
CA GLY A 12 -4.53 -1.97 6.55
C GLY A 12 -3.69 -2.12 5.29
N PHE A 13 -4.05 -3.12 4.49
CA PHE A 13 -3.45 -3.41 3.20
C PHE A 13 -4.43 -3.02 2.10
N TYR A 14 -3.98 -2.22 1.15
CA TYR A 14 -4.78 -1.73 0.04
C TYR A 14 -4.11 -2.10 -1.27
N ALA A 15 -4.76 -2.89 -2.11
CA ALA A 15 -4.25 -3.20 -3.44
C ALA A 15 -4.13 -1.92 -4.29
N ASP A 16 -3.05 -1.80 -5.07
CA ASP A 16 -2.90 -0.74 -6.04
C ASP A 16 -3.77 -1.08 -7.27
N ARG A 17 -4.56 -0.11 -7.75
CA ARG A 17 -5.45 -0.30 -8.92
C ARG A 17 -4.70 -0.33 -10.24
N ASP A 18 -3.50 0.24 -10.29
CA ASP A 18 -2.66 0.30 -11.48
C ASP A 18 -1.75 -0.94 -11.57
N ASP A 19 -1.28 -1.43 -10.41
CA ASP A 19 -0.36 -2.56 -10.31
C ASP A 19 -0.87 -3.64 -9.35
N CYS A 20 -1.39 -4.76 -9.88
CA CYS A 20 -1.80 -5.91 -9.05
C CYS A 20 -0.63 -6.58 -8.28
N ARG A 21 0.62 -6.20 -8.60
CA ARG A 21 1.82 -6.65 -7.87
C ARG A 21 2.23 -5.67 -6.77
N LYS A 22 1.52 -4.56 -6.62
CA LYS A 22 1.83 -3.48 -5.71
C LYS A 22 0.66 -3.29 -4.77
N PHE A 23 0.96 -3.11 -3.49
CA PHE A 23 -0.03 -2.83 -2.48
C PHE A 23 0.51 -1.80 -1.50
N HIS A 24 -0.38 -1.01 -0.96
CA HIS A 24 -0.12 0.04 0.00
C HIS A 24 -0.45 -0.50 1.39
N VAL A 25 0.51 -0.43 2.29
CA VAL A 25 0.35 -0.80 3.69
C VAL A 25 0.25 0.48 4.50
N CYS A 26 -0.84 0.66 5.22
CA CYS A 26 -0.89 1.68 6.25
C CYS A 26 -0.55 1.10 7.61
N TYR A 27 0.38 1.74 8.32
CA TYR A 27 0.71 1.38 9.68
C TYR A 27 1.07 2.62 10.49
N GLY A 28 0.37 2.83 11.61
CA GLY A 28 0.64 3.96 12.52
C GLY A 28 0.52 5.34 11.86
N GLY A 29 -0.42 5.50 10.93
CA GLY A 29 -0.60 6.75 10.16
C GLY A 29 0.44 6.98 9.06
N THR A 30 1.28 5.97 8.76
CA THR A 30 2.27 6.00 7.68
C THR A 30 1.88 5.01 6.59
N GLN A 31 1.70 5.50 5.37
CA GLN A 31 1.54 4.65 4.19
C GLN A 31 2.91 4.21 3.66
N SER A 32 3.06 2.93 3.36
CA SER A 32 4.26 2.31 2.77
C SER A 32 3.89 1.45 1.58
N VAL A 33 4.59 1.60 0.46
CA VAL A 33 4.37 0.77 -0.72
C VAL A 33 5.18 -0.53 -0.60
N ARG A 34 4.53 -1.67 -0.82
CA ARG A 34 5.14 -2.98 -0.88
C ARG A 34 4.80 -3.64 -2.22
N TRP A 35 5.67 -4.54 -2.63
CA TRP A 35 5.56 -5.28 -3.88
C TRP A 35 5.44 -6.76 -3.54
N CYS A 36 4.50 -7.45 -4.18
CA CYS A 36 4.44 -8.90 -4.12
C CYS A 36 5.71 -9.49 -4.74
N LYS A 37 6.13 -10.65 -4.25
CA LYS A 37 7.31 -11.35 -4.75
C LYS A 37 7.10 -11.71 -6.23
N ASP A 38 8.15 -11.58 -7.04
CA ASP A 38 8.05 -11.81 -8.49
C ASP A 38 7.47 -13.21 -8.77
N GLY A 39 6.30 -13.24 -9.41
CA GLY A 39 5.53 -14.46 -9.70
C GLY A 39 4.28 -14.70 -8.84
N MET A 40 4.00 -13.89 -7.81
CA MET A 40 2.75 -13.97 -7.03
C MET A 40 1.96 -12.66 -7.16
N LEU A 41 0.68 -12.76 -7.54
CA LEU A 41 -0.28 -11.65 -7.51
C LEU A 41 -0.87 -11.56 -6.10
N TRP A 42 -1.30 -10.36 -5.69
CA TRP A 42 -2.09 -10.22 -4.47
C TRP A 42 -3.40 -11.04 -4.64
N ASP A 43 -3.59 -12.06 -3.80
CA ASP A 43 -4.77 -12.92 -3.75
C ASP A 43 -5.60 -12.44 -2.57
N GLU A 44 -6.78 -11.90 -2.86
CA GLU A 44 -7.64 -11.15 -1.93
C GLU A 44 -8.43 -12.02 -0.95
#